data_AF-A0A7Y9MG31-F1
#
_entry.id   AF-A0A7Y9MG31-F1
#
_cell.length_a   1.000
_cell.length_b   1.000
_cell.length_c   1.000
_cell.angle_alpha   90.00
_cell.angle_beta   90.00
_cell.angle_gamma   90.00
#
_symmetry.space_group_name_H-M   'P 1'
#
loop_
_entity.id
_entity.type
_entity.pdbx_description
1 polymer ?
#
loop_
_entity_poly.entity_id
_entity_poly.type
_entity_poly.pdbx_seq_one_letter_code
_entity_poly.pdbx_strand_id
1 'polypeptide(L)'
;MIRIALPTLALIALLTGCVAAPEVVSESPAASNPTSDVSCERAEPEVIDMTGATWQHPQSSFYDGTEEVIPGEYDLEHLLRSDNAIVVIYDRENLPDAAIAPLQGWITYETAAVALPSTDEPRAPIEVRLPGSLVTLCDGVDIIQLDALSQSRTFGEVEEHGESSEEE
;
A
#
# COMPACT_ATOMS: atom_id res chain seq x y z
N MET A 1 -74.49 27.51 8.91
CA MET A 1 -75.25 28.48 8.07
C MET A 1 -74.46 29.78 8.16
N ILE A 2 -73.81 30.35 7.15
CA ILE A 2 -74.23 31.01 5.88
C ILE A 2 -72.87 31.31 5.17
N ARG A 3 -72.46 30.74 4.02
CA ARG A 3 -72.79 30.96 2.59
C ARG A 3 -72.70 32.40 2.05
N ILE A 4 -72.22 32.48 0.78
CA ILE A 4 -72.36 33.54 -0.25
C ILE A 4 -71.20 34.56 -0.27
N ALA A 5 -70.50 34.87 -1.39
CA ALA A 5 -70.56 34.47 -2.80
C ALA A 5 -69.24 34.81 -3.54
N LEU A 6 -68.99 34.09 -4.64
CA LEU A 6 -68.07 34.42 -5.74
C LEU A 6 -68.61 35.62 -6.57
N PRO A 7 -67.78 36.31 -7.37
CA PRO A 7 -67.55 35.95 -8.78
C PRO A 7 -66.09 36.29 -9.24
N THR A 8 -65.53 36.00 -10.42
CA THR A 8 -65.78 35.12 -11.57
C THR A 8 -64.66 35.47 -12.59
N LEU A 9 -64.19 34.48 -13.35
CA LEU A 9 -63.50 34.55 -14.67
C LEU A 9 -62.14 35.25 -14.78
N ALA A 10 -61.11 34.51 -15.24
CA ALA A 10 -60.82 34.46 -16.67
C ALA A 10 -59.87 33.30 -17.01
N LEU A 11 -60.37 32.47 -17.91
CA LEU A 11 -59.68 31.41 -18.63
C LEU A 11 -58.77 32.04 -19.69
N ILE A 12 -57.48 31.72 -19.71
CA ILE A 12 -56.67 31.80 -20.93
C ILE A 12 -56.01 30.44 -21.14
N ALA A 13 -56.37 29.85 -22.26
CA ALA A 13 -55.87 28.59 -22.76
C ALA A 13 -54.64 28.80 -23.65
N LEU A 14 -53.79 27.77 -23.65
CA LEU A 14 -52.92 27.32 -24.76
C LEU A 14 -51.81 28.28 -25.22
N LEU A 15 -50.56 27.81 -25.13
CA LEU A 15 -49.76 27.47 -26.32
C LEU A 15 -48.46 26.77 -25.91
N THR A 16 -48.47 25.47 -26.18
CA THR A 16 -47.38 24.65 -26.73
C THR A 16 -46.00 25.30 -26.81
N GLY A 17 -45.10 24.84 -25.94
CA GLY A 17 -43.67 25.01 -26.08
C GLY A 17 -42.95 23.85 -25.41
N CYS A 18 -42.62 22.81 -26.17
CA CYS A 18 -41.64 21.81 -25.73
C CYS A 18 -40.29 22.52 -25.57
N VAL A 19 -39.96 22.94 -24.36
CA VAL A 19 -38.58 23.24 -23.99
C VAL A 19 -38.03 21.95 -23.40
N ALA A 20 -37.16 21.29 -24.17
CA ALA A 20 -36.33 20.21 -23.68
C ALA A 20 -35.62 20.70 -22.41
N ALA A 21 -35.79 19.96 -21.32
CA ALA A 21 -34.99 20.16 -20.13
C ALA A 21 -33.50 20.04 -20.53
N PRO A 22 -32.62 20.94 -20.08
CA PRO A 22 -31.20 20.72 -20.25
C PRO A 22 -30.87 19.42 -19.52
N GLU A 23 -30.35 18.45 -20.27
CA GLU A 23 -29.72 17.27 -19.71
C GLU A 23 -28.63 17.77 -18.76
N VAL A 24 -28.87 17.61 -17.47
CA VAL A 24 -27.83 17.81 -16.47
C VAL A 24 -26.85 16.69 -16.74
N VAL A 25 -25.80 17.00 -17.51
CA VAL A 25 -24.69 16.10 -17.79
C VAL A 25 -24.09 15.83 -16.41
N SER A 26 -24.43 14.67 -15.86
CA SER A 26 -23.83 14.15 -14.65
C SER A 26 -22.43 13.70 -15.04
N GLU A 27 -21.53 14.65 -15.27
CA GLU A 27 -20.09 14.43 -15.29
C GLU A 27 -19.71 14.02 -13.87
N SER A 28 -19.82 12.72 -13.61
CA SER A 28 -19.07 12.08 -12.55
C SER A 28 -17.61 12.49 -12.79
N PRO A 29 -16.92 13.18 -11.86
CA PRO A 29 -15.51 13.42 -12.04
C PRO A 29 -14.89 12.03 -12.20
N ALA A 30 -14.31 11.78 -13.37
CA ALA A 30 -13.37 10.69 -13.50
C ALA A 30 -12.36 10.95 -12.39
N ALA A 31 -12.32 10.05 -11.41
CA ALA A 31 -11.22 10.02 -10.47
C ALA A 31 -9.99 9.79 -11.34
N SER A 32 -9.33 10.89 -11.72
CA SER A 32 -7.95 10.83 -12.18
C SER A 32 -7.21 10.28 -10.98
N ASN A 33 -6.98 8.97 -10.97
CA ASN A 33 -6.01 8.38 -10.06
C ASN A 33 -4.77 9.25 -10.20
N PRO A 34 -4.27 9.88 -9.11
CA PRO A 34 -2.97 10.52 -9.19
C PRO A 34 -2.01 9.43 -9.65
N THR A 35 -1.51 9.54 -10.87
CA THR A 35 -0.34 8.78 -11.28
C THR A 35 0.74 9.29 -10.34
N SER A 36 1.18 8.48 -9.38
CA SER A 36 2.37 8.83 -8.60
C SER A 36 3.50 9.06 -9.58
N ASP A 37 4.22 10.17 -9.39
CA ASP A 37 5.41 10.50 -10.19
C ASP A 37 6.61 9.58 -9.86
N VAL A 38 6.42 8.58 -8.98
CA VAL A 38 7.42 7.59 -8.60
C VAL A 38 7.61 6.57 -9.72
N SER A 39 8.85 6.43 -10.16
CA SER A 39 9.26 5.43 -11.14
C SER A 39 9.94 4.27 -10.44
N CYS A 40 9.52 3.04 -10.79
CA CYS A 40 10.10 1.83 -10.25
C CYS A 40 10.51 0.86 -11.38
N GLU A 41 11.64 0.20 -11.21
CA GLU A 41 12.14 -0.80 -12.12
C GLU A 41 12.54 -2.10 -11.41
N ARG A 42 12.35 -3.23 -12.09
CA ARG A 42 12.79 -4.53 -11.57
C ARG A 42 14.31 -4.61 -11.68
N ALA A 43 14.95 -5.06 -10.61
CA ALA A 43 16.38 -5.34 -10.57
C ALA A 43 16.67 -6.81 -10.35
N GLU A 44 17.91 -7.21 -10.62
CA GLU A 44 18.40 -8.53 -10.25
C GLU A 44 18.59 -8.61 -8.73
N PRO A 45 18.15 -9.72 -8.09
CA PRO A 45 18.38 -9.96 -6.67
C PRO A 45 19.84 -10.29 -6.39
N GLU A 46 20.30 -9.91 -5.21
CA GLU A 46 21.57 -10.39 -4.67
C GLU A 46 21.39 -11.84 -4.19
N VAL A 47 22.38 -12.69 -4.47
CA VAL A 47 22.35 -14.10 -4.07
C VAL A 47 23.03 -14.24 -2.72
N ILE A 48 22.25 -14.61 -1.72
CA ILE A 48 22.72 -14.79 -0.34
C ILE A 48 22.86 -16.28 -0.03
N ASP A 49 24.06 -16.69 0.39
CA ASP A 49 24.31 -18.03 0.91
C ASP A 49 23.87 -18.12 2.38
N MET A 50 22.79 -18.86 2.62
CA MET A 50 22.20 -19.06 3.95
C MET A 50 22.82 -20.24 4.71
N THR A 51 23.83 -20.92 4.15
CA THR A 51 24.35 -22.17 4.73
C THR A 51 25.01 -21.91 6.08
N GLY A 52 24.42 -22.46 7.15
CA GLY A 52 24.94 -22.32 8.52
C GLY A 52 24.71 -20.94 9.15
N ALA A 53 23.95 -20.07 8.50
CA ALA A 53 23.59 -18.77 9.04
C ALA A 53 22.61 -18.89 10.22
N THR A 54 22.81 -18.06 11.24
CA THR A 54 21.83 -17.83 12.32
C THR A 54 21.00 -16.60 11.98
N TRP A 55 19.72 -16.64 12.29
CA TRP A 55 18.78 -15.56 12.04
C TRP A 55 17.94 -15.25 13.29
N GLN A 56 17.40 -14.05 13.35
CA GLN A 56 16.52 -13.55 14.42
C GLN A 56 15.32 -12.82 13.82
N HIS A 57 14.14 -12.95 14.44
CA HIS A 57 13.00 -12.13 14.05
C HIS A 57 13.25 -10.65 14.42
N PRO A 58 12.91 -9.71 13.53
CA PRO A 58 12.88 -8.29 13.84
C PRO A 58 12.04 -8.00 15.07
N GLN A 59 12.52 -7.06 15.88
CA GLN A 59 11.82 -6.56 17.08
C GLN A 59 10.85 -5.42 16.75
N SER A 60 10.93 -4.88 15.53
CA SER A 60 10.07 -3.82 15.01
C SER A 60 9.78 -4.06 13.53
N SER A 61 8.68 -3.50 13.05
CA SER A 61 8.40 -3.44 11.60
C SER A 61 9.04 -2.21 10.95
N PHE A 62 9.40 -1.19 11.73
CA PHE A 62 10.10 0.00 11.24
C PHE A 62 11.37 0.23 12.04
N TYR A 63 12.48 0.43 11.34
CA TYR A 63 13.77 0.81 11.91
C TYR A 63 14.14 2.19 11.38
N ASP A 64 14.47 3.15 12.25
CA ASP A 64 14.89 4.48 11.81
C ASP A 64 16.41 4.63 11.67
N GLY A 65 17.15 3.61 12.11
CA GLY A 65 18.62 3.56 12.10
C GLY A 65 19.25 3.93 13.44
N THR A 66 18.46 4.25 14.46
CA THR A 66 18.95 4.57 15.81
C THR A 66 18.97 3.37 16.76
N GLU A 67 18.43 2.23 16.32
CA GLU A 67 18.38 1.00 17.11
C GLU A 67 19.77 0.40 17.33
N GLU A 68 19.99 -0.20 18.50
CA GLU A 68 21.25 -0.90 18.81
C GLU A 68 21.45 -2.14 17.93
N VAL A 69 20.34 -2.77 17.52
CA VAL A 69 20.34 -3.96 16.66
C VAL A 69 19.32 -3.76 15.55
N ILE A 70 19.82 -3.70 14.31
CA ILE A 70 19.03 -3.64 13.07
C ILE A 70 19.11 -5.02 12.40
N PRO A 71 18.02 -5.53 11.80
CA PRO A 71 18.02 -6.82 11.11
C PRO A 71 19.13 -6.88 10.06
N GLY A 72 19.95 -7.92 10.15
CA GLY A 72 21.00 -8.18 9.18
C GLY A 72 20.48 -8.90 7.95
N GLU A 73 21.36 -9.08 6.96
CA GLU A 73 21.04 -9.72 5.69
C GLU A 73 20.40 -11.11 5.83
N TYR A 74 20.89 -11.94 6.77
CA TYR A 74 20.31 -13.27 7.04
C TYR A 74 18.92 -13.22 7.68
N ASP A 75 18.65 -12.20 8.50
CA ASP A 75 17.33 -11.99 9.08
C ASP A 75 16.34 -11.63 7.98
N LEU A 76 16.71 -10.67 7.11
CA LEU A 76 15.89 -10.23 5.99
C LEU A 76 15.62 -11.37 5.00
N GLU A 77 16.63 -12.18 4.69
CA GLU A 77 16.45 -13.31 3.77
C GLU A 77 15.56 -14.40 4.36
N HIS A 78 15.62 -14.63 5.67
CA HIS A 78 14.68 -15.51 6.36
C HIS A 78 13.24 -15.01 6.24
N LEU A 79 13.01 -13.71 6.47
CA LEU A 79 11.68 -13.09 6.34
C LEU A 79 11.12 -13.25 4.92
N LEU A 80 11.97 -13.03 3.90
CA LEU A 80 11.57 -13.13 2.49
C LEU A 80 11.23 -14.57 2.09
N ARG A 81 12.03 -15.56 2.51
CA ARG A 81 11.86 -16.96 2.10
C ARG A 81 10.86 -17.76 2.92
N SER A 82 10.81 -17.52 4.23
CA SER A 82 10.06 -18.34 5.18
C SER A 82 8.76 -17.68 5.61
N ASP A 83 8.81 -16.36 5.85
CA ASP A 83 7.66 -15.62 6.39
C ASP A 83 6.86 -14.90 5.30
N ASN A 84 7.29 -15.03 4.04
CA ASN A 84 6.67 -14.40 2.88
C ASN A 84 6.53 -12.87 3.06
N ALA A 85 7.55 -12.26 3.67
CA ALA A 85 7.52 -10.86 4.05
C ALA A 85 7.85 -9.92 2.88
N ILE A 86 7.52 -8.64 3.05
CA ILE A 86 8.09 -7.54 2.25
C ILE A 86 9.18 -6.86 3.05
N VAL A 87 10.31 -6.62 2.41
CA VAL A 87 11.38 -5.80 3.00
C VAL A 87 11.53 -4.53 2.17
N VAL A 88 11.40 -3.38 2.81
CA VAL A 88 11.64 -2.06 2.22
C VAL A 88 12.94 -1.51 2.79
N ILE A 89 13.96 -1.40 1.95
CA ILE A 89 15.24 -0.76 2.30
C ILE A 89 15.20 0.65 1.75
N TYR A 90 15.52 1.66 2.58
CA TYR A 90 15.46 3.05 2.16
C TYR A 90 16.78 3.79 2.39
N ASP A 91 17.08 4.74 1.50
CA ASP A 91 18.24 5.63 1.63
C ASP A 91 17.92 6.73 2.65
N ARG A 92 18.32 6.54 3.92
CA ARG A 92 18.05 7.52 4.98
C ARG A 92 18.71 8.88 4.72
N GLU A 93 19.84 8.91 4.02
CA GLU A 93 20.62 10.14 3.83
C GLU A 93 19.99 11.05 2.76
N ASN A 94 19.42 10.46 1.70
CA ASN A 94 18.89 11.20 0.56
C ASN A 94 17.36 11.24 0.49
N LEU A 95 16.65 10.35 1.19
CA LEU A 95 15.20 10.35 1.22
C LEU A 95 14.67 11.36 2.26
N PRO A 96 13.84 12.34 1.87
CA PRO A 96 13.36 13.36 2.81
C PRO A 96 12.44 12.77 3.88
N ASP A 97 12.47 13.33 5.09
CA ASP A 97 11.61 12.89 6.21
C ASP A 97 10.12 12.84 5.85
N ALA A 98 9.68 13.76 4.98
CA ALA A 98 8.30 13.80 4.49
C ALA A 98 7.90 12.59 3.63
N ALA A 99 8.87 11.91 3.01
CA ALA A 99 8.64 10.64 2.30
C ALA A 99 8.73 9.42 3.25
N ILE A 100 9.53 9.51 4.31
CA ILE A 100 9.69 8.43 5.30
C ILE A 100 8.46 8.30 6.22
N ALA A 101 7.84 9.41 6.64
CA ALA A 101 6.68 9.36 7.52
C ALA A 101 5.49 8.56 6.94
N PRO A 102 5.12 8.70 5.66
CA PRO A 102 4.16 7.82 5.00
C PRO A 102 4.56 6.34 5.01
N LEU A 103 5.84 6.02 4.77
CA LEU A 103 6.35 4.65 4.82
C LEU A 103 6.20 4.04 6.22
N GLN A 104 6.54 4.79 7.26
CA GLN A 104 6.34 4.38 8.65
C GLN A 104 4.85 4.16 8.98
N GLY A 105 3.98 5.04 8.48
CA GLY A 105 2.54 4.87 8.62
C GLY A 105 2.03 3.59 7.96
N TRP A 106 2.47 3.32 6.73
CA TRP A 106 2.09 2.12 5.99
C TRP A 106 2.56 0.83 6.67
N ILE A 107 3.85 0.74 7.02
CA ILE A 107 4.44 -0.48 7.59
C ILE A 107 3.80 -0.89 8.92
N THR A 108 3.22 0.07 9.65
CA THR A 108 2.52 -0.18 10.92
C THR A 108 1.27 -1.04 10.75
N TYR A 109 0.62 -0.98 9.59
CA TYR A 109 -0.63 -1.70 9.31
C TYR A 109 -0.43 -2.92 8.41
N GLU A 110 0.76 -3.10 7.87
CA GLU A 110 1.07 -4.23 7.01
C GLU A 110 1.39 -5.49 7.80
N THR A 111 0.95 -6.64 7.25
CA THR A 111 1.32 -7.94 7.79
C THR A 111 2.58 -8.45 7.11
N ALA A 112 3.50 -9.00 7.90
CA ALA A 112 4.78 -9.53 7.42
C ALA A 112 5.50 -8.50 6.53
N ALA A 113 5.79 -7.33 7.08
CA ALA A 113 6.52 -6.29 6.39
C ALA A 113 7.52 -5.61 7.34
N VAL A 114 8.69 -5.29 6.81
CA VAL A 114 9.75 -4.57 7.53
C VAL A 114 10.28 -3.45 6.65
N ALA A 115 10.49 -2.28 7.23
CA ALA A 115 11.18 -1.17 6.60
C ALA A 115 12.40 -0.77 7.45
N LEU A 116 13.56 -0.61 6.80
CA LEU A 116 14.82 -0.26 7.46
C LEU A 116 15.72 0.58 6.55
N PRO A 117 16.63 1.40 7.11
CA PRO A 117 17.60 2.10 6.29
C PRO A 117 18.62 1.12 5.68
N SER A 118 19.17 1.47 4.52
CA SER A 118 20.32 0.75 3.97
C SER A 118 21.52 0.84 4.91
N THR A 119 22.17 -0.29 5.18
CA THR A 119 23.44 -0.35 5.92
C THR A 119 24.67 -0.17 5.02
N ASP A 120 24.47 -0.34 3.72
CA ASP A 120 25.48 -0.23 2.67
C ASP A 120 25.12 0.90 1.69
N GLU A 121 25.93 1.08 0.64
CA GLU A 121 25.65 2.07 -0.42
C GLU A 121 24.27 1.80 -1.05
N PRO A 122 23.30 2.71 -0.93
CA PRO A 122 21.95 2.49 -1.44
C PRO A 122 21.95 2.36 -2.96
N ARG A 123 21.25 1.35 -3.47
CA ARG A 123 21.07 1.13 -4.92
C ARG A 123 20.04 2.10 -5.53
N ALA A 124 19.12 2.58 -4.70
CA ALA A 124 18.08 3.54 -5.05
C ALA A 124 17.54 4.20 -3.76
N PRO A 125 16.78 5.31 -3.87
CA PRO A 125 16.08 5.89 -2.72
C PRO A 125 15.21 4.89 -1.95
N ILE A 126 14.55 3.99 -2.68
CA ILE A 126 13.77 2.87 -2.13
C ILE A 126 14.12 1.59 -2.89
N GLU A 127 14.43 0.52 -2.16
CA GLU A 127 14.50 -0.84 -2.65
C GLU A 127 13.42 -1.68 -1.96
N VAL A 128 12.59 -2.36 -2.75
CA VAL A 128 11.56 -3.28 -2.26
C VAL A 128 11.96 -4.69 -2.64
N ARG A 129 12.21 -5.53 -1.64
CA ARG A 129 12.43 -6.97 -1.79
C ARG A 129 11.15 -7.72 -1.46
N LEU A 130 10.79 -8.64 -2.36
CA LEU A 130 9.62 -9.49 -2.26
C LEU A 130 10.04 -10.97 -2.24
N PRO A 131 9.17 -11.87 -1.72
CA PRO A 131 9.40 -13.30 -1.75
C PRO A 131 9.65 -13.82 -3.16
N GLY A 132 10.47 -14.87 -3.28
CA GLY A 132 10.87 -15.42 -4.59
C GLY A 132 11.97 -14.62 -5.29
N SER A 133 12.79 -13.89 -4.53
CA SER A 133 13.94 -13.11 -5.03
C SER A 133 13.56 -12.03 -6.04
N LEU A 134 12.41 -11.39 -5.83
CA LEU A 134 11.97 -10.26 -6.65
C LEU A 134 12.42 -8.96 -6.00
N VAL A 135 13.12 -8.11 -6.76
CA VAL A 135 13.60 -6.81 -6.30
C VAL A 135 13.09 -5.71 -7.21
N THR A 136 12.61 -4.62 -6.61
CA THR A 136 12.16 -3.40 -7.30
C THR A 136 12.90 -2.20 -6.71
N LEU A 137 13.48 -1.38 -7.57
CA LEU A 137 14.16 -0.13 -7.21
C LEU A 137 13.27 1.04 -7.61
N CYS A 138 13.04 1.97 -6.69
CA CYS A 138 12.16 3.12 -6.87
C CYS A 138 12.89 4.43 -6.53
N ASP A 139 12.56 5.50 -7.25
CA ASP A 139 13.11 6.84 -7.02
C ASP A 139 12.41 7.62 -5.88
N GLY A 140 11.41 7.01 -5.24
CA GLY A 140 10.69 7.59 -4.12
C GLY A 140 9.74 6.59 -3.44
N VAL A 141 8.96 7.09 -2.48
CA VAL A 141 7.95 6.32 -1.75
C VAL A 141 6.59 6.55 -2.37
N ASP A 142 5.96 5.47 -2.87
CA ASP A 142 4.55 5.44 -3.25
C ASP A 142 3.82 4.34 -2.47
N ILE A 143 2.98 4.77 -1.54
CA ILE A 143 2.23 3.86 -0.66
C ILE A 143 1.20 3.03 -1.44
N ILE A 144 0.60 3.57 -2.50
CA ILE A 144 -0.37 2.85 -3.32
C ILE A 144 0.32 1.70 -4.06
N GLN A 145 1.52 1.95 -4.58
CA GLN A 145 2.33 0.93 -5.23
C GLN A 145 2.82 -0.12 -4.23
N LEU A 146 3.26 0.28 -3.04
CA LEU A 146 3.63 -0.65 -1.97
C LEU A 146 2.45 -1.55 -1.57
N ASP A 147 1.23 -0.99 -1.48
CA ASP A 147 0.00 -1.76 -1.24
C ASP A 147 -0.24 -2.80 -2.34
N ALA A 148 -0.09 -2.39 -3.61
CA ALA A 148 -0.26 -3.30 -4.74
C ALA A 148 0.79 -4.42 -4.74
N LEU A 149 2.04 -4.12 -4.39
CA LEU A 149 3.09 -5.11 -4.22
C LEU A 149 2.78 -6.05 -3.04
N SER A 150 2.28 -5.52 -1.91
CA SER A 150 1.83 -6.31 -0.75
C SER A 150 0.75 -7.31 -1.10
N GLN A 151 -0.26 -6.87 -1.85
CA GLN A 151 -1.37 -7.70 -2.30
C GLN A 151 -0.99 -8.73 -3.37
N SER A 152 0.13 -8.53 -4.06
CA SER A 152 0.63 -9.49 -5.05
C SER A 152 1.26 -10.74 -4.42
N ARG A 153 1.52 -10.71 -3.11
CA ARG A 153 2.05 -11.86 -2.37
C ARG A 153 1.00 -12.96 -2.25
N THR A 154 1.44 -14.20 -2.39
CA THR A 154 0.62 -15.35 -2.03
C THR A 154 0.90 -15.68 -0.58
N PHE A 155 -0.01 -15.35 0.34
CA PHE A 155 0.08 -15.86 1.70
C PHE A 155 -0.17 -17.37 1.65
N GLY A 156 0.71 -18.16 2.24
CA GLY A 156 0.52 -19.61 2.29
C GLY A 156 -0.81 -19.95 2.96
N GLU A 157 -1.52 -20.95 2.44
CA GLU A 157 -2.53 -21.65 3.23
C GLU A 157 -1.78 -22.27 4.40
N VAL A 158 -2.04 -21.82 5.62
CA VAL A 158 -1.58 -22.51 6.82
C VAL A 158 -2.28 -23.87 6.80
N GLU A 159 -1.56 -24.92 6.37
CA GLU A 159 -2.00 -26.29 6.62
C GLU A 159 -2.11 -26.43 8.13
N GLU A 160 -3.37 -26.43 8.59
CA GLU A 160 -3.89 -26.98 9.83
C GLU A 160 -2.85 -27.05 10.95
N HIS A 161 -2.92 -26.11 11.91
CA HIS A 161 -2.19 -26.22 13.18
C HIS A 161 -2.33 -27.65 13.68
N GLY A 162 -1.25 -28.43 13.60
CA GLY A 162 -1.23 -29.82 14.03
C GLY A 162 -1.76 -29.86 15.45
N GLU A 163 -2.99 -30.38 15.58
CA GLU A 163 -3.65 -30.57 16.84
C GLU A 163 -2.73 -31.47 17.66
N SER A 164 -2.05 -30.88 18.65
CA SER A 164 -1.20 -31.64 19.55
C SER A 164 -2.13 -32.54 20.36
N SER A 165 -2.26 -33.79 19.94
CA SER A 165 -2.89 -34.81 20.75
C SER A 165 -2.01 -35.01 21.99
N GLU A 166 -2.45 -34.43 23.10
CA GLU A 166 -2.11 -34.90 24.44
C GLU A 166 -2.52 -36.37 24.50
N GLU A 167 -1.56 -37.28 24.59
CA GLU A 167 -1.82 -38.65 25.06
C GLU A 167 -0.96 -38.89 26.31
N GLU A 168 -1.66 -38.96 27.44
CA GLU A 168 -1.22 -39.44 28.75
C GLU A 168 -0.81 -40.92 28.75
#